data_AF-A0A1V1WSF8-F1
#
_entry.id   AF-A0A1V1WSF8-F1
#
_cell.length_a   1.000
_cell.length_b   1.000
_cell.length_c   1.000
_cell.angle_alpha   90.00
_cell.angle_beta   90.00
_cell.angle_gamma   90.00
#
_symmetry.space_group_name_H-M   'P 1'
#
loop_
_entity.id
_entity.type
_entity.pdbx_description
1 polymer ?
#
loop_
_entity_poly.entity_id
_entity_poly.type
_entity_poly.pdbx_seq_one_letter_code
_entity_poly.pdbx_strand_id
1 'polypeptide(L)'
;MEQDRYPDSLKSVLQDNNFENILDSNMFSAYIPEELPVPKIDDPRKTQAYQGGILRHPEYIKSNQINQIFTYIGFIKRTDNKGYREYLSILFSELNRFLRVLEEIVFELDVTISREIYEEQKAGLENFLQSYKAQTHNRIAWIEKIWKHQKIYLENIDMLMETLKLRGYVFDFSQDPLYKAVVGFCSNFFCDVTSECPGITDYNFVANCCAKAALDKKPKTIWSGDLHIADILEALYSNKSTLRNKFPQIYLRASYAPRHYAQLFPR
;
A
#
# COMPACT_ATOMS: atom_id res chain seq x y z
N MET A 1 10.03 6.82 -26.73
CA MET A 1 9.54 7.55 -25.55
C MET A 1 10.51 7.25 -24.44
N GLU A 2 11.14 8.26 -23.84
CA GLU A 2 11.81 8.05 -22.55
C GLU A 2 10.76 7.44 -21.61
N GLN A 3 11.07 6.28 -21.04
CA GLN A 3 10.21 5.70 -20.01
C GLN A 3 10.20 6.66 -18.83
N ASP A 4 9.04 7.25 -18.53
CA ASP A 4 8.81 7.90 -17.25
C ASP A 4 9.29 6.97 -16.14
N ARG A 5 10.07 7.51 -15.20
CA ARG A 5 10.64 6.73 -14.10
C ARG A 5 9.72 6.79 -12.90
N TYR A 6 9.80 5.81 -12.02
CA TYR A 6 9.15 5.92 -10.72
C TYR A 6 9.75 7.11 -9.93
N PRO A 7 8.93 7.92 -9.23
CA PRO A 7 7.48 7.81 -9.09
C PRO A 7 6.64 8.46 -10.19
N ASP A 8 7.23 9.31 -11.05
CA ASP A 8 6.54 10.06 -12.11
C ASP A 8 5.69 9.16 -13.02
N SER A 9 6.19 7.95 -13.33
CA SER A 9 5.44 6.93 -14.10
C SER A 9 4.09 6.54 -13.51
N LEU A 10 3.87 6.69 -12.20
CA LEU A 10 2.58 6.39 -11.57
C LEU A 10 1.49 7.28 -12.14
N LYS A 11 1.77 8.58 -12.32
CA LYS A 11 0.80 9.55 -12.83
C LYS A 11 0.38 9.19 -14.25
N SER A 12 1.37 8.99 -15.14
CA SER A 12 1.13 8.64 -16.54
C SER A 12 0.31 7.35 -16.67
N VAL A 13 0.67 6.33 -15.87
CA VAL A 13 0.01 5.03 -15.91
C VAL A 13 -1.42 5.06 -15.34
N LEU A 14 -1.69 5.87 -14.33
CA LEU A 14 -3.05 6.11 -13.83
C LEU A 14 -3.91 6.89 -14.84
N GLN A 15 -3.31 7.89 -15.51
CA GLN A 15 -3.97 8.70 -16.53
C GLN A 15 -4.34 7.89 -17.77
N ASP A 16 -3.47 6.98 -18.19
CA ASP A 16 -3.71 6.10 -19.34
C ASP A 16 -4.76 5.02 -19.07
N ASN A 17 -5.17 4.83 -17.81
CA ASN A 17 -6.14 3.79 -17.45
C ASN A 17 -7.58 4.23 -17.76
N ASN A 18 -8.27 3.43 -18.56
CA ASN A 18 -9.63 3.73 -19.04
C ASN A 18 -10.75 3.48 -17.99
N PHE A 19 -10.40 2.97 -16.82
CA PHE A 19 -11.35 2.64 -15.76
C PHE A 19 -11.03 3.44 -14.50
N GLU A 20 -12.01 3.57 -13.61
CA GLU A 20 -11.76 4.18 -12.31
C GLU A 20 -10.65 3.43 -11.56
N ASN A 21 -9.71 4.21 -11.02
CA ASN A 21 -8.54 3.73 -10.30
C ASN A 21 -8.85 3.61 -8.81
N ILE A 22 -8.92 2.38 -8.31
CA ILE A 22 -9.07 2.08 -6.89
C ILE A 22 -7.69 1.69 -6.34
N LEU A 23 -7.17 2.48 -5.42
CA LEU A 23 -5.83 2.33 -4.88
C LEU A 23 -5.87 1.55 -3.55
N ASP A 24 -4.90 0.67 -3.35
CA ASP A 24 -4.65 0.03 -2.05
C ASP A 24 -3.71 0.88 -1.17
N SER A 25 -3.37 0.36 0.02
CA SER A 25 -2.45 1.04 0.95
C SER A 25 -1.01 1.15 0.41
N ASN A 26 -0.60 0.28 -0.52
CA ASN A 26 0.76 0.27 -1.06
C ASN A 26 1.04 1.47 -1.96
N MET A 27 0.00 2.13 -2.47
CA MET A 27 0.15 3.36 -3.24
C MET A 27 0.78 4.50 -2.44
N PHE A 28 0.75 4.45 -1.10
CA PHE A 28 1.40 5.43 -0.22
C PHE A 28 2.83 5.04 0.18
N SER A 29 3.37 3.97 -0.40
CA SER A 29 4.69 3.44 -0.07
C SER A 29 5.76 3.91 -1.04
N ALA A 30 6.82 4.53 -0.52
CA ALA A 30 7.94 4.99 -1.32
C ALA A 30 8.98 3.87 -1.56
N TYR A 31 9.44 3.73 -2.79
CA TYR A 31 10.40 2.71 -3.24
C TYR A 31 11.74 3.32 -3.61
N ILE A 32 12.83 2.54 -3.53
CA ILE A 32 14.18 2.98 -3.93
C ILE A 32 14.39 2.64 -5.42
N PRO A 33 14.60 3.63 -6.31
CA PRO A 33 14.99 3.35 -7.69
C PRO A 33 16.32 2.56 -7.77
N GLU A 34 16.38 1.54 -8.62
CA GLU A 34 17.56 0.66 -8.80
C GLU A 34 18.81 1.39 -9.30
N GLU A 35 18.65 2.52 -10.00
CA GLU A 35 19.76 3.35 -10.45
C GLU A 35 20.41 4.19 -9.35
N LEU A 36 19.76 4.31 -8.19
CA LEU A 36 20.37 5.01 -7.08
C LEU A 36 21.48 4.16 -6.48
N PRO A 37 22.59 4.78 -6.03
CA PRO A 37 23.73 4.07 -5.46
C PRO A 37 23.44 3.60 -4.03
N VAL A 38 22.18 3.27 -3.69
CA VAL A 38 21.80 2.79 -2.36
C VAL A 38 21.92 1.26 -2.34
N PRO A 39 22.87 0.69 -1.57
CA PRO A 39 23.10 -0.74 -1.55
C PRO A 39 21.91 -1.51 -0.99
N LYS A 40 21.64 -2.71 -1.53
CA LYS A 40 20.58 -3.58 -1.01
C LYS A 40 20.92 -4.04 0.41
N ILE A 41 20.00 -3.85 1.35
CA ILE A 41 20.15 -4.28 2.75
C ILE A 41 19.43 -5.61 2.96
N ASP A 42 20.15 -6.60 3.47
CA ASP A 42 19.56 -7.80 4.05
C ASP A 42 19.12 -7.48 5.50
N ASP A 43 17.82 -7.23 5.72
CA ASP A 43 17.29 -6.98 7.08
C ASP A 43 17.32 -8.29 7.89
N PRO A 44 18.15 -8.39 8.96
CA PRO A 44 18.34 -9.62 9.71
C PRO A 44 17.06 -10.14 10.38
N ARG A 45 16.02 -9.29 10.55
CA ARG A 45 14.71 -9.69 11.09
C ARG A 45 13.83 -10.45 10.11
N LYS A 46 14.21 -10.49 8.83
CA LYS A 46 13.60 -11.37 7.83
C LYS A 46 14.24 -12.77 7.83
N THR A 47 15.46 -12.88 8.31
CA THR A 47 16.25 -14.11 8.31
C THR A 47 16.39 -14.80 9.68
N GLN A 48 15.91 -14.20 10.77
CA GLN A 48 16.01 -14.79 12.10
C GLN A 48 14.64 -15.18 12.68
N ALA A 49 14.38 -16.49 12.70
CA ALA A 49 13.36 -17.06 13.57
C ALA A 49 13.84 -16.93 15.03
N TYR A 50 13.31 -15.93 15.75
CA TYR A 50 13.61 -15.78 17.17
C TYR A 50 12.75 -16.75 17.99
N GLN A 51 13.40 -17.64 18.74
CA GLN A 51 12.74 -18.55 19.68
C GLN A 51 12.12 -17.72 20.82
N GLY A 52 10.79 -17.54 20.77
CA GLY A 52 10.03 -16.90 21.85
C GLY A 52 9.09 -15.83 21.35
N GLY A 53 7.93 -16.24 20.83
CA GLY A 53 6.74 -15.39 20.66
C GLY A 53 6.87 -14.26 19.63
N ILE A 54 6.16 -14.39 18.52
CA ILE A 54 6.07 -13.36 17.49
C ILE A 54 5.18 -12.20 17.98
N LEU A 55 5.75 -11.18 18.60
CA LEU A 55 5.10 -9.87 18.73
C LEU A 55 5.44 -9.05 17.48
N ARG A 56 4.49 -9.02 16.52
CA ARG A 56 4.60 -8.18 15.32
C ARG A 56 4.34 -6.71 15.69
N HIS A 57 5.22 -5.82 15.25
CA HIS A 57 4.94 -4.38 15.22
C HIS A 57 4.04 -4.03 14.01
N PRO A 58 3.15 -3.02 14.12
CA PRO A 58 2.06 -2.79 13.17
C PRO A 58 2.44 -2.31 11.75
N GLU A 59 3.71 -2.32 11.31
CA GLU A 59 4.10 -1.70 10.02
C GLU A 59 5.06 -2.54 9.16
N TYR A 60 5.24 -3.84 9.44
CA TYR A 60 6.05 -4.71 8.59
C TYR A 60 5.20 -5.34 7.49
N ILE A 61 4.93 -4.57 6.45
CA ILE A 61 4.24 -5.06 5.25
C ILE A 61 5.06 -6.21 4.64
N LYS A 62 4.35 -7.27 4.24
CA LYS A 62 4.84 -8.64 3.98
C LYS A 62 5.78 -8.81 2.77
N SER A 63 6.11 -7.74 2.04
CA SER A 63 7.01 -7.80 0.87
C SER A 63 8.34 -7.08 1.14
N ASN A 64 9.44 -7.63 0.61
CA ASN A 64 10.74 -6.93 0.54
C ASN A 64 10.74 -5.69 -0.35
N GLN A 65 9.63 -5.45 -1.05
CA GLN A 65 9.49 -4.34 -1.96
C GLN A 65 8.69 -3.18 -1.40
N ILE A 66 7.82 -3.36 -0.40
CA ILE A 66 6.93 -2.29 0.06
C ILE A 66 7.60 -1.39 1.12
N ASN A 67 7.42 -0.07 0.97
CA ASN A 67 7.90 0.97 1.88
C ASN A 67 9.42 0.92 2.14
N GLN A 68 10.18 0.66 1.08
CA GLN A 68 11.63 0.46 1.14
C GLN A 68 12.35 1.67 1.71
N ILE A 69 12.03 2.88 1.27
CA ILE A 69 12.77 4.06 1.75
C ILE A 69 12.59 4.26 3.25
N PHE A 70 11.36 4.17 3.75
CA PHE A 70 11.06 4.28 5.18
C PHE A 70 11.70 3.14 5.98
N THR A 71 11.70 1.92 5.44
CA THR A 71 12.37 0.76 6.02
C THR A 71 13.88 0.97 6.14
N TYR A 72 14.53 1.50 5.09
CA TYR A 72 15.96 1.80 5.06
C TYR A 72 16.33 2.86 6.09
N ILE A 73 15.57 3.95 6.15
CA ILE A 73 15.74 5.00 7.18
C ILE A 73 15.62 4.39 8.59
N GLY A 74 14.62 3.53 8.80
CA GLY A 74 14.45 2.79 10.06
C GLY A 74 15.61 1.86 10.38
N PHE A 75 16.17 1.16 9.38
CA PHE A 75 17.33 0.29 9.56
C PHE A 75 18.59 1.07 9.93
N ILE A 76 18.88 2.16 9.21
CA ILE A 76 20.03 3.04 9.48
C ILE A 76 19.95 3.59 10.90
N LYS A 77 18.75 4.04 11.29
CA LYS A 77 18.46 4.51 12.65
C LYS A 77 18.74 3.47 13.73
N ARG A 78 18.32 2.21 13.52
CA ARG A 78 18.46 1.13 14.53
C ARG A 78 19.89 0.58 14.63
N THR A 79 20.56 0.42 13.50
CA THR A 79 21.88 -0.22 13.44
C THR A 79 23.04 0.75 13.69
N ASP A 80 22.77 2.06 13.64
CA ASP A 80 23.78 3.12 13.74
C ASP A 80 24.92 2.99 12.70
N ASN A 81 24.72 2.19 11.64
CA ASN A 81 25.77 1.84 10.70
C ASN A 81 26.22 3.09 9.91
N LYS A 82 27.43 3.56 10.21
CA LYS A 82 28.02 4.77 9.63
C LYS A 82 28.12 4.71 8.11
N GLY A 83 28.38 3.54 7.55
CA GLY A 83 28.48 3.33 6.10
C GLY A 83 27.17 3.59 5.36
N TYR A 84 26.02 3.44 6.02
CA TYR A 84 24.72 3.72 5.38
C TYR A 84 24.20 5.14 5.62
N ARG A 85 24.80 5.91 6.54
CA ARG A 85 24.33 7.27 6.84
C ARG A 85 24.51 8.24 5.68
N GLU A 86 25.48 8.00 4.81
CA GLU A 86 25.73 8.80 3.61
C GLU A 86 24.51 8.83 2.68
N TYR A 87 23.71 7.76 2.64
CA TYR A 87 22.53 7.64 1.80
C TYR A 87 21.29 8.37 2.34
N LEU A 88 21.29 8.85 3.60
CA LEU A 88 20.11 9.50 4.19
C LEU A 88 19.63 10.70 3.38
N SER A 89 20.56 11.48 2.82
CA SER A 89 20.24 12.64 1.99
C SER A 89 19.46 12.24 0.73
N ILE A 90 19.92 11.21 0.03
CA ILE A 90 19.28 10.65 -1.17
C ILE A 90 17.92 10.06 -0.81
N LEU A 91 17.83 9.28 0.28
CA LEU A 91 16.57 8.68 0.73
C LEU A 91 15.51 9.75 1.07
N PHE A 92 15.88 10.84 1.75
CA PHE A 92 14.94 11.94 2.01
C PHE A 92 14.55 12.71 0.76
N SER A 93 15.48 12.88 -0.20
CA SER A 93 15.17 13.48 -1.49
C SER A 93 14.11 12.68 -2.24
N GLU A 94 14.25 11.36 -2.27
CA GLU A 94 13.26 10.49 -2.94
C GLU A 94 11.91 10.46 -2.22
N LEU A 95 11.86 10.53 -0.87
CA LEU A 95 10.59 10.69 -0.16
C LEU A 95 9.88 11.99 -0.57
N ASN A 96 10.61 13.10 -0.66
CA ASN A 96 10.04 14.38 -1.07
C ASN A 96 9.56 14.36 -2.52
N ARG A 97 10.32 13.72 -3.42
CA ARG A 97 9.93 13.53 -4.82
C ARG A 97 8.66 12.69 -4.92
N PHE A 98 8.58 11.61 -4.16
CA PHE A 98 7.38 10.77 -4.09
C PHE A 98 6.15 11.53 -3.59
N LEU A 99 6.30 12.33 -2.52
CA LEU A 99 5.21 13.16 -2.00
C LEU A 99 4.64 14.12 -3.04
N ARG A 100 5.51 14.77 -3.85
CA ARG A 100 5.06 15.69 -4.90
C ARG A 100 4.24 14.98 -5.97
N VAL A 101 4.67 13.79 -6.39
CA VAL A 101 3.90 13.01 -7.38
C VAL A 101 2.56 12.54 -6.79
N LEU A 102 2.54 12.09 -5.54
CA LEU A 102 1.29 11.74 -4.87
C LEU A 102 0.34 12.93 -4.71
N GLU A 103 0.88 14.10 -4.40
CA GLU A 103 0.13 15.35 -4.35
C GLU A 103 -0.57 15.61 -5.69
N GLU A 104 0.18 15.58 -6.80
CA GLU A 104 -0.40 15.74 -8.14
C GLU A 104 -1.47 14.67 -8.43
N ILE A 105 -1.23 13.41 -8.09
CA ILE A 105 -2.21 12.33 -8.29
C ILE A 105 -3.50 12.63 -7.51
N VAL A 106 -3.40 12.98 -6.23
CA VAL A 106 -4.55 13.21 -5.35
C VAL A 106 -5.33 14.46 -5.74
N PHE A 107 -4.65 15.50 -6.25
CA PHE A 107 -5.31 16.74 -6.65
C PHE A 107 -5.87 16.69 -8.08
N GLU A 108 -5.17 16.06 -9.02
CA GLU A 108 -5.49 16.15 -10.45
C GLU A 108 -6.23 14.93 -11.01
N LEU A 109 -6.13 13.75 -10.38
CA LEU A 109 -6.68 12.51 -10.91
C LEU A 109 -7.93 12.03 -10.16
N ASP A 110 -8.76 11.25 -10.86
CA ASP A 110 -9.91 10.56 -10.29
C ASP A 110 -9.47 9.20 -9.73
N VAL A 111 -8.92 9.23 -8.52
CA VAL A 111 -8.50 8.06 -7.76
C VAL A 111 -9.36 7.90 -6.52
N THR A 112 -9.72 6.67 -6.19
CA THR A 112 -10.51 6.36 -4.99
C THR A 112 -9.83 5.30 -4.14
N ILE A 113 -10.17 5.29 -2.85
CA ILE A 113 -9.70 4.29 -1.88
C ILE A 113 -10.88 3.75 -1.09
N SER A 114 -10.78 2.49 -0.64
CA SER A 114 -11.79 1.96 0.27
C SER A 114 -11.61 2.56 1.67
N ARG A 115 -12.68 2.55 2.45
CA ARG A 115 -12.66 3.02 3.83
C ARG A 115 -11.69 2.23 4.71
N GLU A 116 -11.55 0.93 4.49
CA GLU A 116 -10.60 0.10 5.25
C GLU A 116 -9.17 0.60 5.07
N ILE A 117 -8.77 0.92 3.84
CA ILE A 117 -7.44 1.47 3.55
C ILE A 117 -7.26 2.82 4.23
N TYR A 118 -8.27 3.69 4.18
CA TYR A 118 -8.24 4.98 4.88
C TYR A 118 -8.06 4.79 6.40
N GLU A 119 -8.86 3.93 7.02
CA GLU A 119 -8.80 3.68 8.47
C GLU A 119 -7.49 3.02 8.90
N GLU A 120 -6.96 2.07 8.11
CA GLU A 120 -5.67 1.43 8.35
C GLU A 120 -4.53 2.45 8.36
N GLN A 121 -4.47 3.33 7.35
CA GLN A 121 -3.44 4.37 7.27
C GLN A 121 -3.57 5.38 8.42
N LYS A 122 -4.79 5.77 8.79
CA LYS A 122 -5.04 6.68 9.90
C LYS A 122 -4.57 6.10 11.23
N ALA A 123 -4.92 4.84 11.50
CA ALA A 123 -4.48 4.14 12.69
C ALA A 123 -2.94 3.99 12.74
N GLY A 124 -2.29 3.73 11.60
CA GLY A 124 -0.83 3.69 11.48
C GLY A 124 -0.17 5.01 11.91
N LEU A 125 -0.65 6.13 11.36
CA LEU A 125 -0.19 7.47 11.75
C LEU A 125 -0.39 7.75 13.25
N GLU A 126 -1.57 7.47 13.79
CA GLU A 126 -1.87 7.72 15.21
C GLU A 126 -0.92 6.94 16.13
N ASN A 127 -0.67 5.67 15.81
CA ASN A 127 0.31 4.84 16.52
C ASN A 127 1.72 5.41 16.43
N PHE A 128 2.13 5.89 15.25
CA PHE A 128 3.41 6.56 15.06
C PHE A 128 3.49 7.84 15.90
N LEU A 129 2.46 8.70 15.89
CA LEU A 129 2.46 9.97 16.63
C LEU A 129 2.44 9.76 18.15
N GLN A 130 1.74 8.73 18.64
CA GLN A 130 1.78 8.36 20.05
C GLN A 130 3.18 7.91 20.45
N SER A 131 3.81 7.04 19.65
CA SER A 131 5.20 6.63 19.83
C SER A 131 6.15 7.84 19.74
N TYR A 132 5.85 8.78 18.85
CA TYR A 132 6.63 10.00 18.65
C TYR A 132 6.66 10.85 19.91
N LYS A 133 5.49 11.08 20.52
CA LYS A 133 5.31 11.94 21.70
C LYS A 133 5.79 11.27 22.99
N ALA A 134 5.66 9.95 23.10
CA ALA A 134 6.05 9.20 24.29
C ALA A 134 7.58 9.06 24.44
N GLN A 135 8.34 9.27 23.37
CA GLN A 135 9.79 9.11 23.42
C GLN A 135 10.44 10.27 24.20
N THR A 136 11.30 9.92 25.16
CA THR A 136 12.20 10.90 25.78
C THR A 136 13.18 11.42 24.72
N HIS A 137 13.45 12.74 24.73
CA HIS A 137 14.34 13.37 23.76
C HIS A 137 15.63 12.54 23.58
N ASN A 138 15.90 12.11 22.35
CA ASN A 138 17.08 11.34 22.05
C ASN A 138 18.29 12.27 22.11
N ARG A 139 19.33 11.86 22.87
CA ARG A 139 20.57 12.63 22.98
C ARG A 139 21.35 12.68 21.65
N ILE A 140 20.98 11.85 20.69
CA ILE A 140 21.64 11.72 19.40
C ILE A 140 20.91 12.57 18.35
N ALA A 141 21.47 13.74 18.03
CA ALA A 141 20.86 14.76 17.17
C ALA A 141 20.45 14.27 15.76
N TRP A 142 21.19 13.33 15.15
CA TRP A 142 20.84 12.82 13.82
C TRP A 142 19.65 11.85 13.85
N ILE A 143 19.43 11.14 14.97
CA ILE A 143 18.23 10.29 15.15
C ILE A 143 17.00 11.17 15.31
N GLU A 144 17.11 12.27 16.06
CA GLU A 144 16.06 13.30 16.14
C GLU A 144 15.73 13.87 14.76
N LYS A 145 16.74 14.12 13.93
CA LYS A 145 16.52 14.57 12.54
C LYS A 145 15.73 13.54 11.74
N ILE A 146 16.03 12.25 11.85
CA ILE A 146 15.28 11.17 11.18
C ILE A 146 13.82 11.18 11.64
N TRP A 147 13.57 11.20 12.95
CA TRP A 147 12.22 11.21 13.51
C TRP A 147 11.39 12.37 12.97
N LYS A 148 11.97 13.57 12.91
CA LYS A 148 11.31 14.76 12.35
C LYS A 148 10.93 14.57 10.88
N HIS A 149 11.82 13.99 10.05
CA HIS A 149 11.52 13.75 8.64
C HIS A 149 10.42 12.68 8.48
N GLN A 150 10.48 11.59 9.26
CA GLN A 150 9.44 10.55 9.25
C GLN A 150 8.07 11.13 9.65
N LYS A 151 8.05 11.97 10.69
CA LYS A 151 6.83 12.67 11.13
C LYS A 151 6.26 13.57 10.02
N ILE A 152 7.08 14.44 9.43
CA ILE A 152 6.64 15.35 8.36
C ILE A 152 6.09 14.57 7.17
N TYR A 153 6.77 13.48 6.78
CA TYR A 153 6.30 12.63 5.68
C TYR A 153 4.91 12.05 5.98
N LEU A 154 4.72 11.45 7.16
CA LEU A 154 3.45 10.84 7.54
C LEU A 154 2.32 11.87 7.71
N GLU A 155 2.61 13.07 8.22
CA GLU A 155 1.64 14.17 8.28
C GLU A 155 1.22 14.65 6.88
N ASN A 156 2.14 14.66 5.91
CA ASN A 156 1.79 15.00 4.52
C ASN A 156 0.92 13.92 3.88
N ILE A 157 1.23 12.64 4.09
CA ILE A 157 0.37 11.53 3.64
C ILE A 157 -1.03 11.65 4.26
N ASP A 158 -1.11 11.95 5.57
CA ASP A 158 -2.39 12.16 6.25
C ASP A 158 -3.22 13.27 5.61
N MET A 159 -2.59 14.41 5.32
CA MET A 159 -3.26 15.53 4.65
C MET A 159 -3.81 15.12 3.28
N LEU A 160 -3.06 14.35 2.50
CA LEU A 160 -3.51 13.84 1.20
C LEU A 160 -4.70 12.87 1.35
N MET A 161 -4.68 12.01 2.37
CA MET A 161 -5.77 11.09 2.68
C MET A 161 -7.05 11.80 3.14
N GLU A 162 -6.92 12.81 4.00
CA GLU A 162 -8.05 13.66 4.38
C GLU A 162 -8.60 14.44 3.18
N THR A 163 -7.74 14.84 2.24
CA THR A 163 -8.18 15.47 0.99
C THR A 163 -9.05 14.53 0.15
N LEU A 164 -8.62 13.26 -0.03
CA LEU A 164 -9.45 12.24 -0.71
C LEU A 164 -10.81 12.07 -0.03
N LYS A 165 -10.83 12.02 1.31
CA LYS A 165 -12.06 11.89 2.09
C LYS A 165 -13.00 13.08 1.91
N LEU A 166 -12.48 14.30 2.02
CA LEU A 166 -13.27 15.54 1.86
C LEU A 166 -13.83 15.68 0.44
N ARG A 167 -13.14 15.13 -0.57
CA ARG A 167 -13.60 15.08 -1.96
C ARG A 167 -14.63 13.97 -2.24
N GLY A 168 -14.92 13.10 -1.26
CA GLY A 168 -15.83 11.96 -1.45
C GLY A 168 -15.22 10.76 -2.19
N TYR A 169 -13.89 10.68 -2.23
CA TYR A 169 -13.15 9.59 -2.89
C TYR A 169 -12.77 8.43 -1.96
N VAL A 170 -13.29 8.45 -0.74
CA VAL A 170 -13.27 7.31 0.18
C VAL A 170 -14.65 6.66 0.17
N PHE A 171 -14.73 5.37 -0.12
CA PHE A 171 -16.00 4.66 -0.25
C PHE A 171 -16.12 3.46 0.70
N ASP A 172 -17.36 3.13 1.07
CA ASP A 172 -17.71 2.03 1.97
C ASP A 172 -19.06 1.43 1.53
N PHE A 173 -19.03 0.16 1.17
CA PHE A 173 -20.18 -0.65 0.78
C PHE A 173 -20.35 -1.87 1.70
N SER A 174 -19.85 -1.80 2.94
CA SER A 174 -19.97 -2.87 3.95
C SER A 174 -21.42 -3.30 4.24
N GLN A 175 -22.39 -2.43 3.96
CA GLN A 175 -23.82 -2.72 4.09
C GLN A 175 -24.45 -3.40 2.88
N ASP A 176 -23.75 -3.44 1.73
CA ASP A 176 -24.26 -4.04 0.51
C ASP A 176 -24.35 -5.58 0.63
N PRO A 177 -25.44 -6.21 0.16
CA PRO A 177 -25.54 -7.67 0.17
C PRO A 177 -24.42 -8.38 -0.60
N LEU A 178 -23.94 -7.81 -1.70
CA LEU A 178 -22.83 -8.35 -2.48
C LEU A 178 -21.53 -8.31 -1.69
N TYR A 179 -21.29 -7.24 -0.91
CA TYR A 179 -20.13 -7.17 -0.02
C TYR A 179 -20.09 -8.38 0.92
N LYS A 180 -21.20 -8.63 1.63
CA LYS A 180 -21.31 -9.75 2.57
C LYS A 180 -21.16 -11.10 1.87
N ALA A 181 -21.67 -11.23 0.66
CA ALA A 181 -21.54 -12.46 -0.13
C ALA A 181 -20.09 -12.73 -0.54
N VAL A 182 -19.34 -11.71 -0.97
CA VAL A 182 -17.92 -11.83 -1.31
C VAL A 182 -17.10 -12.21 -0.08
N VAL A 183 -17.27 -11.48 1.04
CA VAL A 183 -16.54 -11.79 2.30
C VAL A 183 -16.84 -13.21 2.78
N GLY A 184 -18.11 -13.63 2.75
CA GLY A 184 -18.52 -14.98 3.15
C GLY A 184 -17.95 -16.07 2.23
N PHE A 185 -17.92 -15.83 0.92
CA PHE A 185 -17.28 -16.74 -0.04
C PHE A 185 -15.79 -16.91 0.26
N CYS A 186 -15.05 -15.79 0.36
CA CYS A 186 -13.61 -15.84 0.58
C CYS A 186 -13.26 -16.49 1.93
N SER A 187 -13.98 -16.15 3.00
CA SER A 187 -13.75 -16.74 4.33
C SER A 187 -13.91 -18.26 4.32
N ASN A 188 -14.89 -18.78 3.56
CA ASN A 188 -15.09 -20.23 3.42
C ASN A 188 -14.06 -20.87 2.48
N PHE A 189 -13.69 -20.19 1.40
CA PHE A 189 -12.78 -20.71 0.38
C PHE A 189 -11.35 -20.89 0.89
N PHE A 190 -10.89 -19.98 1.75
CA PHE A 190 -9.52 -19.95 2.28
C PHE A 190 -9.40 -20.46 3.73
N CYS A 191 -10.47 -21.03 4.31
CA CYS A 191 -10.55 -21.44 5.73
C CYS A 191 -9.48 -22.48 6.15
N ASP A 192 -9.07 -23.37 5.25
CA ASP A 192 -8.29 -24.57 5.59
C ASP A 192 -6.78 -24.48 5.29
N VAL A 193 -6.26 -23.31 4.93
CA VAL A 193 -4.86 -23.17 4.47
C VAL A 193 -4.00 -22.48 5.53
N THR A 194 -2.91 -23.14 5.93
CA THR A 194 -2.20 -22.88 7.20
C THR A 194 -0.97 -21.96 7.10
N SER A 195 -0.60 -21.46 5.91
CA SER A 195 0.39 -20.37 5.79
C SER A 195 0.16 -19.53 4.53
N GLU A 196 0.26 -18.20 4.68
CA GLU A 196 0.17 -17.19 3.60
C GLU A 196 -1.20 -17.06 2.90
N CYS A 197 -2.28 -17.11 3.66
CA CYS A 197 -3.63 -16.81 3.13
C CYS A 197 -3.97 -15.32 3.21
N PRO A 198 -4.87 -14.86 2.31
CA PRO A 198 -5.51 -13.56 2.46
C PRO A 198 -6.24 -13.43 3.80
N GLY A 199 -6.18 -12.24 4.39
CA GLY A 199 -6.83 -11.92 5.65
C GLY A 199 -8.20 -11.27 5.46
N ILE A 200 -8.89 -11.01 6.58
CA ILE A 200 -10.19 -10.34 6.57
C ILE A 200 -10.13 -8.93 5.93
N THR A 201 -9.02 -8.22 6.11
CA THR A 201 -8.80 -6.91 5.47
C THR A 201 -8.76 -7.02 3.95
N ASP A 202 -8.06 -8.03 3.43
CA ASP A 202 -7.97 -8.30 1.98
C ASP A 202 -9.35 -8.64 1.41
N TYR A 203 -10.14 -9.46 2.14
CA TYR A 203 -11.52 -9.77 1.75
C TYR A 203 -12.41 -8.54 1.72
N ASN A 204 -12.36 -7.71 2.76
CA ASN A 204 -13.16 -6.50 2.87
C ASN A 204 -12.84 -5.52 1.74
N PHE A 205 -11.56 -5.32 1.44
CA PHE A 205 -11.11 -4.46 0.35
C PHE A 205 -11.66 -4.93 -1.01
N VAL A 206 -11.49 -6.21 -1.36
CA VAL A 206 -12.00 -6.75 -2.62
C VAL A 206 -13.53 -6.71 -2.67
N ALA A 207 -14.20 -7.04 -1.57
CA ALA A 207 -15.66 -6.98 -1.48
C ALA A 207 -16.20 -5.57 -1.74
N ASN A 208 -15.55 -4.53 -1.20
CA ASN A 208 -15.87 -3.14 -1.49
C ASN A 208 -15.68 -2.78 -2.96
N CYS A 209 -14.59 -3.24 -3.57
CA CYS A 209 -14.34 -3.02 -5.00
C CYS A 209 -15.42 -3.68 -5.88
N CYS A 210 -15.80 -4.93 -5.57
CA CYS A 210 -16.86 -5.66 -6.26
C CYS A 210 -18.23 -4.97 -6.10
N ALA A 211 -18.60 -4.55 -4.89
CA ALA A 211 -19.84 -3.83 -4.61
C ALA A 211 -19.89 -2.50 -5.37
N LYS A 212 -18.79 -1.74 -5.35
CA LYS A 212 -18.68 -0.49 -6.12
C LYS A 212 -18.85 -0.71 -7.62
N ALA A 213 -18.17 -1.71 -8.19
CA ALA A 213 -18.32 -2.05 -9.60
C ALA A 213 -19.77 -2.42 -9.96
N ALA A 214 -20.43 -3.19 -9.09
CA ALA A 214 -21.83 -3.58 -9.29
C ALA A 214 -22.78 -2.38 -9.26
N LEU A 215 -22.63 -1.49 -8.28
CA LEU A 215 -23.46 -0.28 -8.13
C LEU A 215 -23.28 0.67 -9.30
N ASP A 216 -22.03 0.91 -9.71
CA ASP A 216 -21.70 1.80 -10.83
C ASP A 216 -21.99 1.15 -12.19
N LYS A 217 -22.25 -0.17 -12.22
CA LYS A 217 -22.41 -0.99 -13.43
C LYS A 217 -21.27 -0.81 -14.43
N LYS A 218 -20.05 -0.57 -13.92
CA LYS A 218 -18.85 -0.32 -14.71
C LYS A 218 -17.66 -1.13 -14.20
N PRO A 219 -16.76 -1.59 -15.09
CA PRO A 219 -15.50 -2.18 -14.68
C PRO A 219 -14.64 -1.22 -13.86
N LYS A 220 -13.75 -1.77 -13.02
CA LYS A 220 -12.83 -1.02 -12.15
C LYS A 220 -11.42 -1.56 -12.27
N THR A 221 -10.42 -0.73 -11.96
CA THR A 221 -9.03 -1.18 -11.84
C THR A 221 -8.56 -1.03 -10.40
N ILE A 222 -8.20 -2.15 -9.79
CA ILE A 222 -7.51 -2.20 -8.50
C ILE A 222 -6.01 -2.07 -8.77
N TRP A 223 -5.37 -1.16 -8.07
CA TRP A 223 -3.92 -1.01 -8.03
C TRP A 223 -3.43 -1.58 -6.71
N SER A 224 -2.90 -2.79 -6.78
CA SER A 224 -2.36 -3.46 -5.61
C SER A 224 -1.20 -4.34 -5.99
N GLY A 225 -0.08 -4.19 -5.29
CA GLY A 225 1.01 -5.14 -5.39
C GLY A 225 0.60 -6.51 -4.84
N ASP A 226 -0.36 -6.58 -3.92
CA ASP A 226 -0.54 -7.73 -3.03
C ASP A 226 -1.00 -9.02 -3.76
N LEU A 227 -0.21 -10.11 -3.67
CA LEU A 227 -0.56 -11.44 -4.21
C LEU A 227 -1.89 -11.94 -3.67
N HIS A 228 -2.20 -11.61 -2.41
CA HIS A 228 -3.47 -11.98 -1.81
C HIS A 228 -4.67 -11.44 -2.60
N ILE A 229 -4.56 -10.23 -3.18
CA ILE A 229 -5.61 -9.64 -4.00
C ILE A 229 -5.76 -10.39 -5.32
N ALA A 230 -4.64 -10.82 -5.91
CA ALA A 230 -4.66 -11.68 -7.09
C ALA A 230 -5.36 -13.02 -6.78
N ASP A 231 -5.00 -13.67 -5.68
CA ASP A 231 -5.58 -14.95 -5.25
C ASP A 231 -7.10 -14.84 -5.00
N ILE A 232 -7.54 -13.77 -4.33
CA ILE A 232 -8.98 -13.52 -4.09
C ILE A 232 -9.71 -13.33 -5.43
N LEU A 233 -9.18 -12.50 -6.32
CA LEU A 233 -9.82 -12.25 -7.62
C LEU A 233 -9.89 -13.52 -8.47
N GLU A 234 -8.82 -14.31 -8.50
CA GLU A 234 -8.82 -15.61 -9.18
C GLU A 234 -9.88 -16.55 -8.61
N ALA A 235 -9.99 -16.64 -7.28
CA ALA A 235 -11.02 -17.44 -6.62
C ALA A 235 -12.44 -16.96 -6.99
N LEU A 236 -12.68 -15.65 -7.02
CA LEU A 236 -13.96 -15.05 -7.38
C LEU A 236 -14.35 -15.27 -8.85
N TYR A 237 -13.37 -15.31 -9.76
CA TYR A 237 -13.58 -15.56 -11.18
C TYR A 237 -13.59 -17.05 -11.55
N SER A 238 -13.17 -17.93 -10.65
CA SER A 238 -13.17 -19.38 -10.84
C SER A 238 -14.58 -19.96 -10.91
N ASN A 239 -14.70 -21.18 -11.44
CA ASN A 239 -15.97 -21.93 -11.50
C ASN A 239 -16.53 -22.30 -10.11
N LYS A 240 -15.73 -22.15 -9.04
CA LYS A 240 -16.16 -22.40 -7.65
C LYS A 240 -16.98 -21.23 -7.08
N SER A 241 -16.95 -20.07 -7.73
CA SER A 241 -17.70 -18.88 -7.32
C SER A 241 -18.93 -18.67 -8.22
N THR A 242 -20.08 -18.48 -7.60
CA THR A 242 -21.31 -18.02 -8.30
C THR A 242 -21.39 -16.49 -8.39
N LEU A 243 -20.42 -15.78 -7.80
CA LEU A 243 -20.44 -14.32 -7.65
C LEU A 243 -19.91 -13.59 -8.87
N ARG A 244 -19.12 -14.24 -9.74
CA ARG A 244 -18.54 -13.64 -10.96
C ARG A 244 -19.53 -12.83 -11.80
N ASN A 245 -20.79 -13.29 -11.89
CA ASN A 245 -21.82 -12.64 -12.71
C ASN A 245 -22.61 -11.55 -11.97
N LYS A 246 -22.24 -11.22 -10.72
CA LYS A 246 -22.92 -10.23 -9.89
C LYS A 246 -22.32 -8.84 -9.96
N PHE A 247 -21.13 -8.71 -10.55
CA PHE A 247 -20.42 -7.45 -10.71
C PHE A 247 -19.68 -7.42 -12.07
N PRO A 248 -19.46 -6.23 -12.66
CA PRO A 248 -18.60 -6.05 -13.82
C PRO A 248 -17.15 -6.48 -13.58
N GLN A 249 -16.35 -6.55 -14.64
CA GLN A 249 -14.94 -6.94 -14.54
C GLN A 249 -14.14 -6.03 -13.59
N ILE A 250 -13.35 -6.66 -12.73
CA ILE A 250 -12.32 -6.02 -11.92
C ILE A 250 -10.99 -6.35 -12.56
N TYR A 251 -10.24 -5.32 -12.91
CA TYR A 251 -8.87 -5.44 -13.37
C TYR A 251 -7.93 -5.28 -12.19
N LEU A 252 -6.85 -6.05 -12.17
CA LEU A 252 -5.77 -5.89 -11.22
C LEU A 252 -4.55 -5.41 -11.98
N ARG A 253 -4.03 -4.26 -11.56
CA ARG A 253 -2.68 -3.81 -11.89
C ARG A 253 -1.78 -4.26 -10.74
N ALA A 254 -1.25 -5.48 -10.89
CA ALA A 254 -0.34 -6.04 -9.93
C ALA A 254 1.07 -5.57 -10.24
N SER A 255 1.64 -4.77 -9.35
CA SER A 255 3.09 -4.68 -9.31
C SER A 255 3.64 -4.30 -7.95
N TYR A 256 4.43 -5.19 -7.37
CA TYR A 256 5.38 -4.84 -6.31
C TYR A 256 6.70 -4.29 -6.86
N ALA A 257 6.97 -4.47 -8.15
CA ALA A 257 8.05 -3.80 -8.84
C ALA A 257 7.48 -2.50 -9.41
N PRO A 258 7.58 -1.34 -8.73
CA PRO A 258 6.99 -0.05 -9.15
C PRO A 258 7.32 0.44 -10.59
N ARG A 259 8.11 -0.34 -11.35
CA ARG A 259 8.50 -0.12 -12.74
C ARG A 259 7.65 -0.91 -13.75
N HIS A 260 6.98 -1.99 -13.32
CA HIS A 260 6.40 -3.01 -14.21
C HIS A 260 4.89 -3.14 -13.96
N TYR A 261 4.11 -2.16 -14.39
CA TYR A 261 2.64 -2.18 -14.22
C TYR A 261 1.97 -3.19 -15.17
N ALA A 262 1.93 -4.46 -14.76
CA ALA A 262 1.24 -5.51 -15.51
C ALA A 262 -0.26 -5.52 -15.15
N GLN A 263 -1.12 -5.51 -16.17
CA GLN A 263 -2.55 -5.79 -16.00
C GLN A 263 -2.76 -7.30 -16.08
N LEU A 264 -3.31 -7.91 -15.02
CA LEU A 264 -3.41 -9.37 -14.90
C LEU A 264 -4.74 -9.98 -15.36
N PHE A 265 -5.77 -9.17 -15.64
CA PHE A 265 -7.11 -9.66 -16.01
C PHE A 265 -7.56 -9.09 -17.37
N PRO A 266 -8.40 -9.82 -18.14
CA PRO A 266 -8.32 -9.88 -19.60
C PRO A 266 -8.83 -8.65 -20.35
N ARG A 267 -8.13 -8.28 -21.43
CA ARG A 267 -8.49 -7.18 -22.35
C ARG A 267 -9.81 -7.39 -23.08
#